data_AF-A0A9D6NRX2-F1
#
_entry.id   AF-A0A9D6NRX2-F1
#
_cell.length_a   1.000
_cell.length_b   1.000
_cell.length_c   1.000
_cell.angle_alpha   90.00
_cell.angle_beta   90.00
_cell.angle_gamma   90.00
#
_symmetry.space_group_name_H-M   'P 1'
#
loop_
_entity.id
_entity.type
_entity.pdbx_description
1 polymer ?
#
loop_
_entity_poly.entity_id
_entity_poly.type
_entity_poly.pdbx_seq_one_letter_code
_entity_poly.pdbx_strand_id
1 'polypeptide(L)'
;SCQDEKSQIKNREKAMRVLRSRLLELEQQKQQEQISAERRQQVKSGDRSEKIRTYNFKENRVTDHRIGLTLYQLDQIMDGVLDQLIDPLITHFQAEKLKEPVATA
;
A
#
# COMPACT_ATOMS: atom_id res chain seq x y z
N SER A 1 -33.34 10.84 -17.33
CA SER A 1 -34.17 11.29 -18.46
C SER A 1 -33.32 12.22 -19.33
N CYS A 2 -33.32 12.04 -20.65
CA CYS A 2 -32.64 12.93 -21.60
C CYS A 2 -33.64 13.22 -22.72
N GLN A 3 -34.37 14.34 -22.60
CA GLN A 3 -35.48 14.73 -23.48
C GLN A 3 -35.24 16.13 -24.07
N ASP A 4 -33.98 16.43 -24.40
CA ASP A 4 -33.59 17.79 -24.81
C ASP A 4 -33.81 18.03 -26.30
N GLU A 5 -33.74 16.98 -27.13
CA GLU A 5 -33.89 17.07 -28.58
C GLU A 5 -35.24 16.51 -29.05
N LYS A 6 -35.75 17.03 -30.18
CA LYS A 6 -36.95 16.46 -30.84
C LYS A 6 -36.69 15.08 -31.46
N SER A 7 -35.43 14.72 -31.74
CA SER A 7 -35.04 13.44 -32.35
C SER A 7 -34.64 12.40 -31.30
N GLN A 8 -35.28 11.23 -31.34
CA GLN A 8 -34.98 10.10 -30.46
C GLN A 8 -33.54 9.59 -30.61
N ILE A 9 -32.99 9.60 -31.83
CA ILE A 9 -31.63 9.11 -32.11
C ILE A 9 -30.61 10.01 -31.41
N LYS A 10 -30.77 11.34 -31.51
CA LYS A 10 -29.91 12.32 -30.83
C LYS A 10 -29.99 12.20 -29.30
N ASN A 11 -31.20 12.02 -28.75
CA ASN A 11 -31.37 11.79 -27.31
C ASN A 11 -30.71 10.47 -26.86
N ARG A 12 -30.79 9.40 -27.67
CA ARG A 12 -30.14 8.11 -27.38
C ARG A 12 -28.62 8.25 -27.37
N GLU A 13 -28.03 8.92 -28.35
CA GLU A 13 -26.58 9.15 -28.41
C GLU A 13 -26.08 9.96 -27.21
N LYS A 14 -26.81 11.04 -26.84
CA LYS A 14 -26.50 11.85 -25.67
C LYS A 14 -26.60 11.03 -24.37
N ALA A 15 -27.67 10.25 -24.22
CA ALA A 15 -27.85 9.36 -23.08
C ALA A 15 -26.73 8.31 -22.98
N MET A 16 -26.31 7.70 -24.09
CA MET A 16 -25.21 6.74 -24.11
C MET A 16 -23.86 7.39 -23.76
N ARG A 17 -23.61 8.62 -24.21
CA ARG A 17 -22.40 9.39 -23.84
C ARG A 17 -22.36 9.67 -22.34
N VAL A 18 -23.48 10.14 -21.77
CA VAL A 18 -23.61 10.40 -20.33
C VAL A 18 -23.46 9.10 -19.53
N LEU A 19 -24.09 8.02 -19.98
CA LEU A 19 -23.97 6.71 -19.33
C LEU A 19 -22.51 6.22 -19.31
N ARG A 20 -21.79 6.34 -20.42
CA ARG A 20 -20.36 5.97 -20.49
C ARG A 20 -19.52 6.80 -19.53
N SER A 21 -19.73 8.12 -19.45
CA SER A 21 -19.01 8.99 -18.49
C SER A 21 -19.26 8.54 -17.06
N ARG A 22 -20.53 8.29 -16.69
CA ARG A 22 -20.89 7.85 -15.34
C ARG A 22 -20.32 6.49 -14.97
N LEU A 23 -20.33 5.54 -15.90
CA LEU A 23 -19.72 4.22 -15.67
C LEU A 23 -18.20 4.32 -15.49
N LEU A 24 -17.55 5.16 -16.29
CA LEU A 24 -16.12 5.42 -16.16
C LEU A 24 -15.79 6.07 -14.80
N GLU A 25 -16.54 7.09 -14.41
CA GLU A 25 -16.40 7.76 -13.11
C GLU A 25 -16.57 6.77 -11.95
N LEU A 26 -17.54 5.86 -12.04
CA LEU A 26 -17.79 4.86 -11.01
C LEU A 26 -16.63 3.86 -10.88
N GLU A 27 -16.11 3.36 -12.00
CA GLU A 27 -14.94 2.45 -11.96
C GLU A 27 -13.68 3.17 -11.48
N GLN A 28 -13.44 4.41 -11.91
CA GLN A 28 -12.33 5.23 -11.41
C GLN A 28 -12.44 5.48 -9.91
N GLN A 29 -13.63 5.81 -9.41
CA GLN A 29 -13.87 6.00 -7.99
C GLN A 29 -13.59 4.71 -7.21
N LYS A 30 -14.11 3.57 -7.69
CA LYS A 30 -13.88 2.26 -7.07
C LYS A 30 -12.38 1.91 -7.02
N GLN A 31 -11.65 2.14 -8.11
CA GLN A 31 -10.21 1.93 -8.16
C GLN A 31 -9.47 2.85 -7.16
N GLN A 32 -9.84 4.12 -7.11
CA GLN A 32 -9.25 5.09 -6.20
C GLN A 32 -9.53 4.73 -4.73
N GLU A 33 -10.74 4.26 -4.44
CA GLU A 33 -11.13 3.78 -3.11
C GLU A 33 -10.29 2.58 -2.69
N GLN A 34 -10.10 1.59 -3.57
CA GLN A 34 -9.22 0.43 -3.33
C GLN A 34 -7.78 0.87 -3.02
N ILE A 35 -7.18 1.68 -3.90
CA ILE A 35 -5.81 2.18 -3.71
C ILE A 35 -5.68 2.97 -2.41
N SER A 36 -6.67 3.81 -2.10
CA SER A 36 -6.67 4.61 -0.88
C SER A 36 -6.80 3.75 0.39
N ALA A 37 -7.55 2.65 0.32
CA ALA A 37 -7.71 1.71 1.42
C ALA A 37 -6.40 0.94 1.66
N GLU A 38 -5.78 0.42 0.59
CA GLU A 38 -4.48 -0.26 0.65
C GLU A 38 -3.39 0.65 1.21
N ARG A 39 -3.30 1.91 0.73
CA ARG A 39 -2.32 2.88 1.24
C ARG A 39 -2.55 3.19 2.71
N ARG A 40 -3.80 3.37 3.14
CA ARG A 40 -4.14 3.58 4.56
C ARG A 40 -3.73 2.39 5.42
N GLN A 41 -3.91 1.17 4.92
CA GLN A 41 -3.48 -0.04 5.62
C GLN A 41 -1.96 -0.13 5.77
N GLN A 42 -1.19 0.30 4.75
CA GLN A 42 0.28 0.27 4.79
C GLN A 42 0.87 1.27 5.79
N VAL A 43 0.32 2.49 5.86
CA VAL A 43 0.83 3.56 6.74
C VAL A 43 0.23 3.50 8.16
N LYS A 44 -0.87 2.74 8.32
CA LYS A 44 -1.67 2.65 9.56
C LYS A 44 -2.01 4.04 10.13
N SER A 45 -1.98 4.22 11.45
CA SER A 45 -2.38 5.47 12.12
C SER A 45 -1.28 6.54 12.13
N GLY A 46 -0.03 6.15 11.83
CA GLY A 46 1.14 7.02 11.95
C GLY A 46 1.58 7.28 13.40
N ASP A 47 1.03 6.58 14.38
CA ASP A 47 1.45 6.71 15.77
C ASP A 47 2.86 6.16 15.99
N ARG A 48 3.58 6.74 16.96
CA ARG A 48 4.95 6.35 17.33
C ARG A 48 5.04 4.92 17.87
N SER A 49 3.94 4.38 18.39
CA SER A 49 3.87 2.99 18.83
C SER A 49 3.96 1.99 17.66
N GLU A 50 3.54 2.40 16.46
CA GLU A 50 3.50 1.56 15.25
C GLU A 50 4.74 1.73 14.35
N LYS A 51 5.80 2.35 14.87
CA LYS A 51 7.04 2.60 14.13
C LYS A 51 7.67 1.28 13.66
N ILE A 52 8.09 1.26 12.40
CA ILE A 52 8.80 0.10 11.83
C ILE A 52 10.29 0.12 12.22
N ARG A 53 10.93 1.30 12.21
CA ARG A 53 12.37 1.46 12.49
C ARG A 53 12.64 2.75 13.28
N THR A 54 13.69 2.73 14.09
CA THR A 54 14.31 3.93 14.67
C THR A 54 15.71 4.09 14.08
N TYR A 55 16.02 5.26 13.52
CA TYR A 55 17.36 5.64 13.10
C TYR A 55 17.95 6.62 14.13
N ASN A 56 19.06 6.25 14.76
CA ASN A 56 19.76 7.05 15.75
C ASN A 56 21.17 7.41 15.26
N PHE A 57 21.34 8.66 14.82
CA PHE A 57 22.61 9.17 14.32
C PHE A 57 23.67 9.36 15.40
N LYS A 58 23.30 9.68 16.64
CA LYS A 58 24.28 9.89 17.72
C LYS A 58 25.01 8.62 18.11
N GLU A 59 24.32 7.48 18.01
CA GLU A 59 24.86 6.15 18.33
C GLU A 59 25.18 5.32 17.08
N ASN A 60 25.10 5.93 15.89
CA ASN A 60 25.29 5.29 14.59
C ASN A 60 24.50 3.96 14.45
N ARG A 61 23.24 3.96 14.89
CA ARG A 61 22.45 2.74 15.08
C ARG A 61 21.09 2.81 14.40
N VAL A 62 20.68 1.70 13.79
CA VAL A 62 19.30 1.46 13.37
C VAL A 62 18.70 0.30 14.17
N THR A 63 17.44 0.44 14.57
CA THR A 63 16.68 -0.64 15.18
C THR A 63 15.40 -0.86 14.38
N ASP A 64 15.18 -2.09 13.90
CA ASP A 64 13.92 -2.53 13.27
C ASP A 64 13.05 -3.21 14.32
N HIS A 65 11.89 -2.63 14.61
CA HIS A 65 11.00 -3.08 15.68
C HIS A 65 10.13 -4.28 15.27
N ARG A 66 10.09 -4.65 13.99
CA ARG A 66 9.29 -5.80 13.53
C ARG A 66 9.85 -7.12 14.04
N ILE A 67 11.18 -7.22 14.13
CA ILE A 67 11.90 -8.42 14.55
C ILE A 67 12.87 -8.15 15.72
N GLY A 68 12.91 -6.91 16.23
CA GLY A 68 13.83 -6.50 17.30
C GLY A 68 15.30 -6.41 16.88
N LEU A 69 15.60 -6.36 15.58
CA LEU A 69 16.97 -6.31 15.06
C LEU A 69 17.58 -4.93 15.30
N THR A 70 18.81 -4.90 15.81
CA THR A 70 19.56 -3.65 16.03
C THR A 70 20.94 -3.77 15.41
N LEU A 71 21.33 -2.79 14.58
CA LEU A 71 22.61 -2.73 13.87
C LEU A 71 23.31 -1.40 14.14
N TYR A 72 24.62 -1.45 14.41
CA TYR A 72 25.47 -0.28 14.72
C TYR A 72 26.29 0.19 13.51
N GLN A 73 25.63 0.34 12.36
CA GLN A 73 26.26 0.73 11.09
C GLN A 73 25.31 1.59 10.26
N LEU A 74 24.65 2.55 10.92
CA LEU A 74 23.65 3.40 10.25
C LEU A 74 24.22 4.08 9.00
N ASP A 75 25.46 4.55 9.05
CA ASP A 75 26.11 5.20 7.90
C ASP A 75 26.10 4.33 6.64
N GLN A 76 26.52 3.06 6.75
CA GLN A 76 26.54 2.12 5.61
C GLN A 76 25.13 1.85 5.06
N ILE A 77 24.14 1.80 5.96
CA ILE A 77 22.73 1.57 5.59
C ILE A 77 22.19 2.79 4.86
N MET A 78 22.57 3.99 5.27
CA MET A 78 22.21 5.24 4.59
C MET A 78 22.91 5.37 3.23
N ASP A 79 24.10 4.80 3.08
CA ASP A 79 24.83 4.70 1.80
C ASP A 79 24.27 3.62 0.86
N GLY A 80 23.24 2.87 1.28
CA GLY A 80 22.51 1.92 0.44
C GLY A 80 22.87 0.45 0.66
N VAL A 81 23.74 0.14 1.62
CA VAL A 81 24.06 -1.25 2.00
C VAL A 81 22.95 -1.79 2.91
N LEU A 82 21.88 -2.28 2.29
CA LEU A 82 20.64 -2.69 2.99
C LEU A 82 20.52 -4.18 3.25
N ASP A 83 21.40 -5.02 2.68
CA ASP A 83 21.28 -6.49 2.74
C ASP A 83 21.23 -7.00 4.18
N GLN A 84 22.11 -6.45 5.04
CA GLN A 84 22.15 -6.80 6.47
C GLN A 84 20.87 -6.47 7.23
N LEU A 85 19.99 -5.66 6.66
CA LEU A 85 18.71 -5.29 7.24
C LEU A 85 17.55 -6.03 6.55
N ILE A 86 17.62 -6.27 5.25
CA ILE A 86 16.56 -6.92 4.46
C ILE A 86 16.58 -8.44 4.64
N ASP A 87 17.74 -9.09 4.59
CA ASP A 87 17.84 -10.55 4.65
C ASP A 87 17.29 -11.14 5.96
N PRO A 88 17.57 -10.56 7.16
CA PRO A 88 16.99 -11.04 8.39
C PRO A 88 15.46 -10.89 8.42
N LEU A 89 14.91 -9.83 7.81
CA LEU A 89 13.46 -9.61 7.74
C LEU A 89 12.79 -10.65 6.85
N ILE A 90 13.37 -10.94 5.69
CA ILE A 90 12.87 -11.99 4.77
C ILE A 90 12.92 -13.34 5.48
N THR A 91 14.04 -13.67 6.11
CA THR A 91 14.22 -14.93 6.82
C THR A 91 13.20 -15.10 7.94
N HIS A 92 12.99 -14.04 8.74
CA HIS A 92 11.98 -14.05 9.80
C HIS A 92 10.57 -14.26 9.23
N PHE A 93 10.21 -13.53 8.17
CA PHE A 93 8.91 -13.68 7.53
C PHE A 93 8.68 -15.09 6.98
N GLN A 94 9.68 -15.67 6.31
CA GLN A 94 9.61 -17.04 5.81
C GLN A 94 9.49 -18.06 6.95
N ALA A 95 10.26 -17.89 8.02
CA ALA A 95 10.19 -18.74 9.19
C ALA A 95 8.82 -18.70 9.87
N GLU A 96 8.22 -17.50 10.03
CA GLU A 96 6.87 -17.36 10.59
C GLU A 96 5.81 -18.00 9.67
N LYS A 97 5.92 -17.80 8.36
CA LYS A 97 5.02 -18.42 7.38
C LYS A 97 5.10 -19.95 7.36
N LEU A 98 6.25 -20.53 7.68
CA LEU A 98 6.44 -21.98 7.81
C LEU A 98 5.92 -22.53 9.16
N LYS A 99 5.89 -21.69 10.21
CA LYS A 99 5.36 -22.06 11.54
C LYS A 99 3.85 -22.01 11.60
N GLU A 100 3.21 -21.11 10.85
CA GLU A 100 1.78 -21.25 10.58
C GLU A 100 1.59 -22.60 9.88
N PRO A 101 0.98 -23.61 10.55
CA PRO A 101 0.74 -24.88 9.89
C PRO A 101 -0.05 -24.55 8.65
N VAL A 102 0.41 -25.06 7.51
CA VAL A 102 -0.29 -24.95 6.23
C VAL A 102 -1.73 -25.33 6.50
N ALA A 103 -2.61 -24.33 6.61
CA ALA A 103 -4.03 -24.53 6.79
C ALA A 103 -4.56 -25.02 5.45
N THR A 104 -4.34 -26.31 5.20
CA THR A 104 -4.85 -27.14 4.12
C THR A 104 -5.05 -28.51 4.76
N ALA A 105 -6.22 -29.12 4.75
CA ALA A 105 -7.36 -28.99 3.84
C ALA A 105 -8.70 -29.15 4.57
#